data_AF-A0A945KIC3-F1
#
_entry.id   AF-A0A945KIC3-F1
#
_cell.length_a   1.000
_cell.length_b   1.000
_cell.length_c   1.000
_cell.angle_alpha   90.00
_cell.angle_beta   90.00
_cell.angle_gamma   90.00
#
_symmetry.space_group_name_H-M   'P 1'
#
loop_
_entity.id
_entity.type
_entity.pdbx_description
1 polymer ?
#
loop_
_entity_poly.entity_id
_entity_poly.type
_entity_poly.pdbx_seq_one_letter_code
_entity_poly.pdbx_strand_id
1 'polypeptide(L)'
;MSFRFGSRFTAAALLAAAVCACGGGLTPTAPADHAGLLLQDFFLAPPLKSNGSILLCQRFEVTRREYLADDSGDAELPAVLMNHLEALAWAQAHGLRLPTAQEWLHLSSIGEGAIASPASLAPVGSRNTLELGLGRVLPVGVFEKGRTPLGGYDFFGNVWEWTNSSDSNDLAIACGGSFASWSVGTDWLEQRRLEPQESASDLGFRCVADAAPYLMRDWQRHASLTPALAQEFRDSILLWKPTLRQRLATELQRLEAPPEWVALLKIPSGLNEASP
;
A
#
# COMPACT_ATOMS: atom_id res chain seq x y z
N MET A 1 25.38 -52.89 -15.05
CA MET A 1 25.40 -51.58 -14.37
C MET A 1 24.15 -50.84 -14.84
N SER A 2 22.94 -50.95 -14.27
CA SER A 2 22.46 -50.73 -12.88
C SER A 2 23.11 -49.48 -12.27
N PHE A 3 22.41 -48.39 -11.93
CA PHE A 3 21.13 -48.28 -11.20
C PHE A 3 20.23 -47.12 -11.67
N ARG A 4 18.91 -47.29 -11.49
CA ARG A 4 17.88 -46.23 -11.39
C ARG A 4 18.03 -45.49 -10.06
N PHE A 5 17.66 -44.21 -10.00
CA PHE A 5 16.85 -43.65 -8.91
C PHE A 5 16.07 -42.44 -9.43
N GLY A 6 14.76 -42.42 -9.17
CA GLY A 6 13.93 -41.23 -9.28
C GLY A 6 13.72 -40.59 -7.91
N SER A 7 13.29 -39.33 -7.90
CA SER A 7 12.38 -38.81 -6.87
C SER A 7 11.87 -37.44 -7.29
N ARG A 8 10.55 -37.30 -7.39
CA ARG A 8 9.85 -36.04 -7.19
C ARG A 8 10.00 -35.66 -5.71
N PHE A 9 10.39 -34.43 -5.40
CA PHE A 9 10.09 -33.81 -4.09
C PHE A 9 9.86 -32.31 -4.25
N THR A 10 8.64 -31.93 -3.88
CA THR A 10 8.16 -30.61 -3.46
C THR A 10 8.72 -30.23 -2.09
N ALA A 11 9.16 -28.97 -1.92
CA ALA A 11 9.23 -28.18 -0.67
C ALA A 11 9.93 -26.84 -1.06
N ALA A 12 9.37 -25.63 -1.00
CA ALA A 12 8.68 -24.94 0.09
C ALA A 12 9.44 -25.03 1.42
N ALA A 13 10.42 -24.14 1.61
CA ALA A 13 10.98 -23.73 2.91
C ALA A 13 11.77 -22.42 2.68
N LEU A 14 11.25 -21.27 3.13
CA LEU A 14 11.67 -20.59 4.37
C LEU A 14 13.19 -20.32 4.40
N LEU A 15 13.60 -19.13 3.95
CA LEU A 15 14.82 -18.51 4.44
C LEU A 15 14.45 -17.34 5.35
N ALA A 16 14.56 -17.59 6.66
CA ALA A 16 14.68 -16.56 7.68
C ALA A 16 16.17 -16.39 8.02
N ALA A 17 16.65 -15.16 7.79
CA ALA A 17 17.81 -14.43 8.33
C ALA A 17 19.05 -15.14 8.93
N ALA A 18 20.24 -14.75 8.44
CA ALA A 18 21.36 -14.14 9.18
C ALA A 18 22.60 -13.93 8.26
N VAL A 19 23.53 -12.96 8.33
CA VAL A 19 23.73 -11.64 8.98
C VAL A 19 25.10 -11.06 8.48
N CYS A 20 25.21 -9.71 8.43
CA CYS A 20 26.39 -8.79 8.52
C CYS A 20 27.46 -8.64 7.43
N ALA A 21 27.64 -7.38 6.97
CA ALA A 21 28.81 -6.48 7.16
C ALA A 21 28.69 -5.31 6.13
N CYS A 22 28.74 -4.00 6.39
CA CYS A 22 29.14 -3.13 7.49
C CYS A 22 28.29 -1.84 7.43
N GLY A 23 27.92 -1.27 8.59
CA GLY A 23 27.34 0.08 8.70
C GLY A 23 25.96 0.10 9.37
N GLY A 24 25.92 0.52 10.65
CA GLY A 24 24.71 0.98 11.34
C GLY A 24 23.56 -0.01 11.43
N GLY A 25 23.73 -1.11 12.16
CA GLY A 25 22.67 -2.09 12.40
C GLY A 25 21.56 -1.55 13.31
N LEU A 26 20.40 -1.25 12.72
CA LEU A 26 19.12 -1.38 13.41
C LEU A 26 18.67 -2.83 13.25
N THR A 27 18.88 -3.65 14.29
CA THR A 27 18.18 -4.94 14.40
C THR A 27 16.69 -4.66 14.50
N PRO A 28 15.82 -5.26 13.66
CA PRO A 28 14.38 -5.13 13.82
C PRO A 28 14.00 -5.81 15.14
N THR A 29 13.75 -5.02 16.17
CA THR A 29 13.05 -5.48 17.37
C THR A 29 11.65 -5.94 16.97
N ALA A 30 11.16 -7.03 17.55
CA ALA A 30 9.79 -7.52 17.37
C ALA A 30 8.77 -6.37 17.45
N PRO A 31 7.70 -6.37 16.63
CA PRO A 31 6.93 -5.16 16.32
C PRO A 31 6.20 -4.64 17.56
N ALA A 32 6.75 -3.57 18.13
CA ALA A 32 6.08 -2.73 19.09
C ALA A 32 4.93 -2.01 18.36
N ASP A 33 3.70 -2.35 18.73
CA ASP A 33 2.46 -1.78 18.19
C ASP A 33 2.39 -1.82 16.65
N HIS A 34 1.32 -1.35 16.04
CA HIS A 34 1.43 -1.05 14.61
C HIS A 34 2.43 0.11 14.55
N ALA A 35 3.63 -0.09 13.99
CA ALA A 35 4.68 0.92 13.93
C ALA A 35 4.21 2.15 13.13
N GLY A 36 3.43 3.04 13.76
CA GLY A 36 2.88 4.26 13.18
C GLY A 36 1.74 4.09 12.15
N LEU A 37 1.39 2.86 11.72
CA LEU A 37 0.37 2.65 10.69
C LEU A 37 -1.05 2.74 11.24
N LEU A 38 -1.79 3.79 10.86
CA LEU A 38 -3.18 4.00 11.27
C LEU A 38 -4.15 3.52 10.18
N LEU A 39 -5.31 2.95 10.56
CA LEU A 39 -6.29 2.49 9.57
C LEU A 39 -6.83 3.61 8.66
N GLN A 40 -6.81 4.86 9.13
CA GLN A 40 -7.17 6.03 8.32
C GLN A 40 -6.26 6.19 7.10
N ASP A 41 -5.03 5.69 7.18
CA ASP A 41 -4.03 5.70 6.13
C ASP A 41 -4.26 4.57 5.12
N PHE A 42 -5.35 3.80 5.25
CA PHE A 42 -5.73 2.76 4.31
C PHE A 42 -7.09 3.02 3.66
N PHE A 43 -7.26 2.52 2.44
CA PHE A 43 -8.56 2.39 1.77
C PHE A 43 -8.79 0.96 1.29
N LEU A 44 -10.07 0.62 1.07
CA LEU A 44 -10.43 -0.65 0.45
C LEU A 44 -10.52 -0.51 -1.07
N ALA A 45 -10.01 -1.50 -1.78
CA ALA A 45 -10.22 -1.65 -3.21
C ALA A 45 -10.89 -3.00 -3.52
N PRO A 46 -11.76 -3.06 -4.55
CA PRO A 46 -12.27 -4.35 -5.01
C PRO A 46 -11.12 -5.23 -5.50
N PRO A 47 -11.27 -6.56 -5.53
CA PRO A 47 -10.26 -7.43 -6.09
C PRO A 47 -10.03 -7.13 -7.57
N LEU A 48 -8.81 -7.38 -8.04
CA LEU A 48 -8.46 -7.31 -9.47
C LEU A 48 -9.26 -8.33 -10.30
N LYS A 49 -9.55 -9.50 -9.72
CA LYS A 49 -10.32 -10.59 -10.34
C LYS A 49 -11.63 -10.80 -9.60
N SER A 50 -12.70 -11.20 -10.28
CA SER A 50 -14.03 -11.36 -9.67
C SER A 50 -14.06 -12.30 -8.45
N ASN A 51 -13.17 -13.29 -8.40
CA ASN A 51 -13.01 -14.25 -7.30
C ASN A 51 -11.89 -13.91 -6.30
N GLY A 52 -11.22 -12.76 -6.43
CA GLY A 52 -10.12 -12.36 -5.54
C GLY A 52 -10.60 -11.74 -4.22
N SER A 53 -9.65 -11.53 -3.31
CA SER A 53 -9.84 -10.84 -2.02
C SER A 53 -9.97 -9.32 -2.18
N ILE A 54 -10.77 -8.68 -1.32
CA ILE A 54 -10.68 -7.23 -1.17
C ILE A 54 -9.25 -6.85 -0.74
N LEU A 55 -8.72 -5.79 -1.34
CA LEU A 55 -7.41 -5.25 -0.97
C LEU A 55 -7.58 -4.14 0.06
N LEU A 56 -6.72 -4.17 1.09
CA LEU A 56 -6.47 -3.05 1.99
C LEU A 56 -5.19 -2.35 1.50
N CYS A 57 -5.30 -1.10 1.12
CA CYS A 57 -4.25 -0.39 0.38
C CYS A 57 -3.84 0.87 1.12
N GLN A 58 -2.54 1.11 1.26
CA GLN A 58 -2.08 2.39 1.77
C GLN A 58 -2.57 3.53 0.85
N ARG A 59 -3.11 4.55 1.50
CA ARG A 59 -3.67 5.76 0.90
C ARG A 59 -2.58 6.57 0.22
N PHE A 60 -1.42 6.62 0.83
CA PHE A 60 -0.24 7.39 0.41
C PHE A 60 0.93 6.46 0.09
N GLU A 61 2.01 7.02 -0.45
CA GLU A 61 3.32 6.38 -0.39
C GLU A 61 3.77 6.22 1.07
N VAL A 62 4.62 5.24 1.35
CA VAL A 62 5.24 5.09 2.67
C VAL A 62 6.08 6.33 2.97
N THR A 63 5.79 6.98 4.07
CA THR A 63 6.39 8.23 4.53
C THR A 63 7.71 8.00 5.25
N ARG A 64 8.50 9.07 5.44
CA ARG A 64 9.70 9.04 6.28
C ARG A 64 9.39 8.73 7.74
N ARG A 65 8.22 9.14 8.25
CA ARG A 65 7.77 8.72 9.59
C ARG A 65 7.69 7.20 9.68
N GLU A 66 7.01 6.56 8.73
CA GLU A 66 6.79 5.12 8.74
C GLU A 66 8.08 4.34 8.47
N TYR A 67 8.90 4.79 7.53
CA TYR A 67 10.10 4.05 7.10
C TYR A 67 11.34 4.33 7.96
N LEU A 68 11.56 5.58 8.36
CA LEU A 68 12.77 6.04 9.05
C LEU A 68 12.54 6.39 10.52
N ALA A 69 11.29 6.28 11.01
CA ALA A 69 10.89 6.82 12.31
C ALA A 69 11.19 8.33 12.45
N ASP A 70 11.08 9.08 11.35
CA ASP A 70 11.30 10.53 11.32
C ASP A 70 10.17 11.28 12.05
N ASP A 71 10.53 12.13 13.02
CA ASP A 71 9.63 12.97 13.80
C ASP A 71 9.80 14.47 13.48
N SER A 72 10.60 14.81 12.47
CA SER A 72 10.85 16.18 12.04
C SER A 72 9.71 16.76 11.18
N GLY A 73 9.88 18.01 10.73
CA GLY A 73 8.95 18.65 9.79
C GLY A 73 8.85 17.96 8.42
N ASP A 74 9.77 17.05 8.11
CA ASP A 74 9.83 16.28 6.87
C ASP A 74 9.19 14.89 6.99
N ALA A 75 8.64 14.55 8.16
CA ALA A 75 8.11 13.23 8.47
C ALA A 75 7.04 12.73 7.47
N GLU A 76 6.27 13.63 6.87
CA GLU A 76 5.21 13.32 5.89
C GLU A 76 5.71 13.26 4.44
N LEU A 77 6.99 13.49 4.18
CA LEU A 77 7.56 13.27 2.86
C LEU A 77 7.61 11.77 2.56
N PRO A 78 7.45 11.34 1.29
CA PRO A 78 7.66 9.96 0.92
C PRO A 78 9.09 9.53 1.26
N ALA A 79 9.22 8.32 1.79
CA ALA A 79 10.50 7.67 1.94
C ALA A 79 11.03 7.29 0.55
N VAL A 80 12.29 7.64 0.30
CA VAL A 80 13.02 7.35 -0.94
C VAL A 80 14.42 6.82 -0.61
N LEU A 81 15.22 6.48 -1.63
CA LEU A 81 16.59 5.95 -1.48
C LEU A 81 16.66 4.56 -0.85
N MET A 82 15.65 3.72 -1.10
CA MET A 82 15.69 2.28 -0.83
C MET A 82 15.68 1.46 -2.12
N ASN A 83 16.36 0.32 -2.08
CA ASN A 83 16.29 -0.68 -3.14
C ASN A 83 15.02 -1.55 -3.02
N HIS A 84 14.79 -2.39 -4.03
CA HIS A 84 13.60 -3.21 -4.12
C HIS A 84 13.47 -4.23 -2.97
N LEU A 85 14.58 -4.83 -2.56
CA LEU A 85 14.61 -5.81 -1.46
C LEU A 85 14.31 -5.17 -0.11
N GLU A 86 14.79 -3.94 0.13
CA GLU A 86 14.50 -3.18 1.35
C GLU A 86 13.02 -2.80 1.44
N ALA A 87 12.41 -2.37 0.33
CA ALA A 87 10.98 -2.09 0.27
C ALA A 87 10.13 -3.35 0.53
N LEU A 88 10.48 -4.49 -0.08
CA LEU A 88 9.83 -5.78 0.17
C LEU A 88 9.96 -6.22 1.63
N ALA A 89 11.16 -6.14 2.20
CA ALA A 89 11.43 -6.55 3.57
C ALA A 89 10.65 -5.68 4.57
N TRP A 90 10.60 -4.36 4.33
CA TRP A 90 9.80 -3.45 5.15
C TRP A 90 8.32 -3.81 5.07
N ALA A 91 7.76 -4.00 3.86
CA ALA A 91 6.35 -4.34 3.69
C ALA A 91 6.00 -5.64 4.43
N GLN A 92 6.85 -6.68 4.27
CA GLN A 92 6.65 -7.97 4.92
C GLN A 92 6.72 -7.87 6.45
N ALA A 93 7.64 -7.09 7.01
CA ALA A 93 7.77 -6.88 8.45
C ALA A 93 6.49 -6.30 9.08
N HIS A 94 5.70 -5.55 8.30
CA HIS A 94 4.41 -4.97 8.71
C HIS A 94 3.21 -5.86 8.35
N GLY A 95 3.46 -7.05 7.77
CA GLY A 95 2.46 -7.97 7.20
C GLY A 95 1.66 -7.37 6.05
N LEU A 96 2.29 -6.45 5.33
CA LEU A 96 1.85 -5.95 4.04
C LEU A 96 2.71 -6.60 2.95
N ARG A 97 2.50 -6.16 1.72
CA ARG A 97 3.33 -6.47 0.55
C ARG A 97 3.34 -5.27 -0.40
N LEU A 98 4.32 -5.20 -1.29
CA LEU A 98 4.22 -4.30 -2.42
C LEU A 98 3.05 -4.74 -3.33
N PRO A 99 2.31 -3.80 -3.96
CA PRO A 99 1.35 -4.14 -4.99
C PRO A 99 2.07 -4.75 -6.19
N THR A 100 1.43 -5.65 -6.92
CA THR A 100 1.87 -5.98 -8.29
C THR A 100 1.64 -4.77 -9.21
N ALA A 101 2.33 -4.69 -10.35
CA ALA A 101 2.09 -3.60 -11.31
C ALA A 101 0.62 -3.55 -11.80
N GLN A 102 -0.05 -4.71 -11.89
CA GLN A 102 -1.47 -4.79 -12.23
C GLN A 102 -2.38 -4.27 -11.12
N GLU A 103 -2.10 -4.62 -9.86
CA GLU A 103 -2.82 -4.06 -8.71
C GLU A 103 -2.60 -2.56 -8.62
N TRP A 104 -1.36 -2.10 -8.80
CA TRP A 104 -1.04 -0.68 -8.81
C TRP A 104 -1.89 0.09 -9.83
N LEU A 105 -1.99 -0.43 -11.06
CA LEU A 105 -2.83 0.16 -12.11
C LEU A 105 -4.32 0.15 -11.74
N HIS A 106 -4.79 -0.93 -11.13
CA HIS A 106 -6.17 -1.03 -10.65
C HIS A 106 -6.47 0.01 -9.57
N LEU A 107 -5.54 0.25 -8.64
CA LEU A 107 -5.69 1.20 -7.55
C LEU A 107 -5.60 2.66 -8.00
N SER A 108 -4.80 2.94 -9.03
CA SER A 108 -4.70 4.26 -9.66
C SER A 108 -5.88 4.58 -10.59
N SER A 109 -6.67 3.56 -10.98
CA SER A 109 -7.84 3.71 -11.86
C SER A 109 -9.10 4.19 -11.14
N ILE A 110 -10.16 4.46 -11.92
CA ILE A 110 -11.48 4.86 -11.40
C ILE A 110 -12.25 3.72 -10.70
N GLY A 111 -11.65 2.53 -10.52
CA GLY A 111 -12.19 1.46 -9.68
C GLY A 111 -13.20 0.50 -10.34
N GLU A 112 -13.40 0.58 -11.66
CA GLU A 112 -14.31 -0.31 -12.41
C GLU A 112 -13.68 -0.90 -13.69
N GLY A 113 -12.34 -0.99 -13.78
CA GLY A 113 -11.64 -1.51 -14.97
C GLY A 113 -11.81 -0.66 -16.23
N ALA A 114 -12.64 0.38 -16.19
CA ALA A 114 -12.67 1.43 -17.19
C ALA A 114 -11.39 2.26 -17.02
N ILE A 115 -10.54 2.19 -18.05
CA ILE A 115 -9.40 3.06 -18.30
C ILE A 115 -9.92 4.47 -18.68
N ALA A 116 -10.88 5.01 -17.93
CA ALA A 116 -11.27 6.41 -18.06
C ALA A 116 -10.26 7.20 -17.22
N SER A 117 -9.23 7.64 -17.94
CA SER A 117 -8.05 8.35 -17.46
C SER A 117 -8.37 9.44 -16.43
N PRO A 118 -8.02 9.27 -15.14
CA PRO A 118 -7.90 10.41 -14.25
C PRO A 118 -6.79 11.32 -14.73
N ALA A 119 -5.76 10.80 -15.41
CA ALA A 119 -4.54 11.53 -15.67
C ALA A 119 -4.61 12.53 -16.85
N SER A 120 -5.45 12.29 -17.86
CA SER A 120 -5.73 13.26 -18.94
C SER A 120 -6.91 14.19 -18.61
N LEU A 121 -7.63 13.89 -17.52
CA LEU A 121 -8.77 14.68 -17.03
C LEU A 121 -8.46 15.43 -15.73
N ALA A 122 -7.39 15.09 -15.03
CA ALA A 122 -7.09 15.74 -13.77
C ALA A 122 -6.57 17.15 -14.08
N PRO A 123 -7.08 18.16 -13.35
CA PRO A 123 -6.66 19.53 -13.53
C PRO A 123 -5.14 19.68 -13.47
N VAL A 124 -4.60 20.64 -14.23
CA VAL A 124 -3.21 21.08 -14.05
C VAL A 124 -2.97 21.40 -12.57
N GLY A 125 -1.85 20.95 -12.03
CA GLY A 125 -1.50 21.11 -10.62
C GLY A 125 -2.30 20.24 -9.65
N SER A 126 -2.81 19.10 -10.13
CA SER A 126 -3.40 18.05 -9.29
C SER A 126 -2.38 17.01 -8.79
N ARG A 127 -1.10 17.13 -9.19
CA ARG A 127 -0.07 16.11 -9.00
C ARG A 127 1.33 16.73 -9.03
N ASN A 128 2.28 16.15 -8.31
CA ASN A 128 3.68 16.60 -8.27
C ASN A 128 4.51 16.03 -9.42
N THR A 129 4.46 16.64 -10.60
CA THR A 129 5.25 16.23 -11.78
C THR A 129 6.22 17.33 -12.21
N LEU A 130 7.07 17.04 -13.20
CA LEU A 130 8.10 17.97 -13.68
C LEU A 130 7.52 19.31 -14.14
N GLU A 131 6.30 19.34 -14.67
CA GLU A 131 5.60 20.55 -15.10
C GLU A 131 5.31 21.54 -13.96
N LEU A 132 5.22 21.08 -12.71
CA LEU A 132 5.09 21.99 -11.58
C LEU A 132 6.39 22.73 -11.26
N GLY A 133 7.54 22.25 -11.75
CA GLY A 133 8.84 22.91 -11.59
C GLY A 133 9.37 22.94 -10.15
N LEU A 134 8.79 22.16 -9.23
CA LEU A 134 9.19 22.15 -7.82
C LEU A 134 10.53 21.41 -7.59
N GLY A 135 10.81 20.39 -8.41
CA GLY A 135 12.09 19.66 -8.41
C GLY A 135 12.38 18.88 -7.12
N ARG A 136 11.36 18.56 -6.32
CA ARG A 136 11.48 17.80 -5.07
C ARG A 136 10.18 17.07 -4.71
N VAL A 137 10.30 16.08 -3.83
CA VAL A 137 9.13 15.45 -3.19
C VAL A 137 8.37 16.46 -2.33
N LEU A 138 7.07 16.24 -2.20
CA LEU A 138 6.17 17.00 -1.33
C LEU A 138 5.57 16.07 -0.27
N PRO A 139 5.03 16.62 0.83
CA PRO A 139 4.27 15.84 1.78
C PRO A 139 3.13 15.11 1.07
N VAL A 140 2.89 13.87 1.48
CA VAL A 140 1.82 13.05 0.91
C VAL A 140 0.45 13.71 1.10
N GLY A 141 -0.46 13.50 0.16
CA GLY A 141 -1.84 13.98 0.25
C GLY A 141 -2.07 15.46 -0.02
N VAL A 142 -1.03 16.25 -0.34
CA VAL A 142 -1.16 17.69 -0.63
C VAL A 142 -2.10 17.97 -1.81
N PHE A 143 -2.21 17.05 -2.77
CA PHE A 143 -3.03 17.23 -3.95
C PHE A 143 -4.39 16.54 -3.85
N GLU A 144 -5.35 17.16 -3.16
CA GLU A 144 -6.72 16.61 -3.01
C GLU A 144 -7.40 16.33 -4.36
N LYS A 145 -7.14 17.16 -5.38
CA LYS A 145 -7.69 16.97 -6.74
C LYS A 145 -7.08 15.77 -7.47
N GLY A 146 -5.97 15.21 -6.99
CA GLY A 146 -5.31 14.02 -7.51
C GLY A 146 -5.83 12.72 -6.88
N ARG A 147 -6.73 12.80 -5.89
CA ARG A 147 -7.29 11.64 -5.20
C ARG A 147 -8.08 10.73 -6.14
N THR A 148 -7.80 9.43 -6.09
CA THR A 148 -8.52 8.42 -6.87
C THR A 148 -9.94 8.21 -6.33
N PRO A 149 -10.90 7.70 -7.13
CA PRO A 149 -12.24 7.39 -6.63
C PRO A 149 -12.29 6.32 -5.53
N LEU A 150 -11.22 5.53 -5.36
CA LEU A 150 -11.07 4.57 -4.26
C LEU A 150 -10.47 5.23 -3.00
N GLY A 151 -9.93 6.44 -3.14
CA GLY A 151 -9.49 7.29 -2.04
C GLY A 151 -7.98 7.32 -1.85
N GLY A 152 -7.19 6.75 -2.75
CA GLY A 152 -5.73 6.85 -2.73
C GLY A 152 -5.23 8.16 -3.34
N TYR A 153 -4.02 8.55 -2.98
CA TYR A 153 -3.37 9.80 -3.39
C TYR A 153 -2.04 9.51 -4.05
N ASP A 154 -1.53 10.49 -4.79
CA ASP A 154 -0.14 10.55 -5.28
C ASP A 154 0.30 9.35 -6.14
N PHE A 155 -0.66 8.61 -6.72
CA PHE A 155 -0.38 7.56 -7.69
C PHE A 155 0.33 8.06 -8.96
N PHE A 156 0.38 9.36 -9.21
CA PHE A 156 1.05 9.89 -10.39
C PHE A 156 1.85 11.12 -10.00
N GLY A 157 3.18 11.03 -10.15
CA GLY A 157 4.12 12.02 -9.67
C GLY A 157 4.55 11.76 -8.23
N ASN A 158 5.19 12.77 -7.64
CA ASN A 158 5.89 12.72 -6.36
C ASN A 158 7.06 11.74 -6.38
N VAL A 159 6.84 10.43 -6.28
CA VAL A 159 7.88 9.41 -6.41
C VAL A 159 7.41 8.23 -7.25
N TRP A 160 8.35 7.61 -7.96
CA TRP A 160 8.16 6.27 -8.49
C TRP A 160 7.90 5.30 -7.34
N GLU A 161 7.05 4.30 -7.56
CA GLU A 161 6.72 3.32 -6.53
C GLU A 161 7.12 1.91 -6.94
N TRP A 162 7.98 1.27 -6.13
CA TRP A 162 8.33 -0.13 -6.29
C TRP A 162 7.09 -1.03 -6.26
N THR A 163 7.06 -2.02 -7.16
CA THR A 163 6.01 -3.05 -7.22
C THR A 163 6.59 -4.44 -6.99
N ASN A 164 5.76 -5.41 -6.59
CA ASN A 164 6.12 -6.83 -6.57
C ASN A 164 5.99 -7.45 -7.97
N SER A 165 6.63 -6.85 -8.97
CA SER A 165 6.61 -7.34 -10.35
C SER A 165 7.98 -7.12 -10.99
N SER A 166 8.38 -8.06 -11.84
CA SER A 166 9.57 -7.96 -12.67
C SER A 166 9.22 -8.24 -14.13
N ASP A 167 10.08 -7.81 -15.04
CA ASP A 167 9.97 -8.18 -16.46
C ASP A 167 10.68 -9.52 -16.76
N SER A 168 10.75 -9.89 -18.05
CA SER A 168 11.37 -11.16 -18.48
C SER A 168 12.88 -11.23 -18.25
N ASN A 169 13.54 -10.12 -17.91
CA ASN A 169 14.96 -10.04 -17.61
C ASN A 169 15.22 -9.85 -16.10
N ASP A 170 14.21 -10.13 -15.26
CA ASP A 170 14.25 -9.95 -13.81
C ASP A 170 14.47 -8.50 -13.34
N LEU A 171 14.27 -7.51 -14.21
CA LEU A 171 14.27 -6.10 -13.81
C LEU A 171 13.02 -5.79 -13.00
N ALA A 172 13.19 -5.17 -11.84
CA ALA A 172 12.10 -4.75 -10.98
C ALA A 172 11.31 -3.61 -11.64
N ILE A 173 9.99 -3.64 -11.46
CA ILE A 173 9.08 -2.65 -12.03
C ILE A 173 8.69 -1.62 -10.97
N ALA A 174 8.83 -0.34 -11.29
CA ALA A 174 8.27 0.77 -10.55
C ALA A 174 7.25 1.55 -11.41
N CYS A 175 6.20 2.09 -10.79
CA CYS A 175 5.09 2.74 -11.48
C CYS A 175 4.90 4.21 -11.06
N GLY A 176 4.17 4.98 -11.87
CA GLY A 176 3.56 6.26 -11.46
C GLY A 176 4.31 7.53 -11.84
N GLY A 177 5.61 7.46 -12.10
CA GLY A 177 6.43 8.65 -12.32
C GLY A 177 6.70 9.42 -11.03
N SER A 178 7.56 10.43 -11.10
CA SER A 178 7.96 11.25 -9.94
C SER A 178 7.84 12.74 -10.22
N PHE A 179 8.26 13.58 -9.27
CA PHE A 179 8.44 15.03 -9.49
C PHE A 179 9.38 15.37 -10.66
N ALA A 180 10.17 14.41 -11.13
CA ALA A 180 11.10 14.56 -12.25
C ALA A 180 10.56 13.96 -13.56
N SER A 181 9.37 13.35 -13.55
CA SER A 181 8.72 12.80 -14.75
C SER A 181 7.78 13.82 -15.39
N TRP A 182 7.73 13.86 -16.72
CA TRP A 182 6.71 14.60 -17.46
C TRP A 182 5.35 13.91 -17.34
N SER A 183 4.28 14.68 -17.19
CA SER A 183 2.88 14.25 -17.21
C SER A 183 2.29 14.18 -18.63
N VAL A 184 2.84 14.93 -19.60
CA VAL A 184 2.33 15.04 -20.97
C VAL A 184 3.17 14.18 -21.93
N GLY A 185 2.54 13.21 -22.60
CA GLY A 185 3.16 12.40 -23.66
C GLY A 185 3.70 11.03 -23.21
N THR A 186 3.56 10.72 -21.93
CA THR A 186 3.93 9.45 -21.29
C THR A 186 2.77 8.46 -21.38
N ASP A 187 3.01 7.28 -21.97
CA ASP A 187 1.99 6.22 -22.06
C ASP A 187 1.64 5.77 -20.63
N TRP A 188 0.36 5.74 -20.26
CA TRP A 188 -0.15 5.63 -18.87
C TRP A 188 0.23 4.32 -18.14
N LEU A 189 0.92 3.43 -18.84
CA LEU A 189 1.59 2.23 -18.38
C LEU A 189 3.06 2.49 -18.02
N GLU A 190 3.48 3.75 -17.80
CA GLU A 190 4.88 4.07 -17.51
C GLU A 190 5.37 3.25 -16.31
N GLN A 191 6.09 2.22 -16.67
CA GLN A 191 6.77 1.29 -15.83
C GLN A 191 8.24 1.56 -16.05
N ARG A 192 8.88 2.09 -15.02
CA ARG A 192 10.32 2.16 -14.98
C ARG A 192 10.84 0.76 -14.64
N ARG A 193 11.75 0.25 -15.47
CA ARG A 193 12.48 -1.01 -15.21
C ARG A 193 13.82 -0.65 -14.62
N LEU A 194 14.13 -1.23 -13.48
CA LEU A 194 15.33 -0.95 -12.71
C LEU A 194 15.98 -2.26 -12.29
N GLU A 195 17.29 -2.22 -12.11
CA GLU A 195 17.98 -3.31 -11.41
C GLU A 195 17.48 -3.34 -9.95
N PRO A 196 17.19 -4.50 -9.36
CA PRO A 196 16.64 -4.57 -7.99
C PRO A 196 17.50 -3.91 -6.90
N GLN A 197 18.80 -3.67 -7.18
CA GLN A 197 19.75 -3.04 -6.25
C GLN A 197 19.82 -1.52 -6.42
N GLU A 198 19.20 -0.95 -7.46
CA GLU A 198 19.13 0.49 -7.66
C GLU A 198 18.29 1.14 -6.57
N SER A 199 18.64 2.39 -6.26
CA SER A 199 17.82 3.30 -5.46
C SER A 199 17.94 4.69 -6.06
N ALA A 200 16.94 5.54 -5.84
CA ALA A 200 16.94 6.91 -6.35
C ALA A 200 16.23 7.85 -5.38
N SER A 201 16.53 9.14 -5.48
CA SER A 201 15.93 10.20 -4.67
C SER A 201 14.45 10.48 -5.00
N ASP A 202 13.95 9.84 -6.06
CA ASP A 202 12.59 9.97 -6.57
C ASP A 202 11.89 8.61 -6.65
N LEU A 203 12.40 7.61 -5.91
CA LEU A 203 11.93 6.22 -5.92
C LEU A 203 11.65 5.75 -4.50
N GLY A 204 10.37 5.55 -4.22
CA GLY A 204 9.81 5.05 -2.97
C GLY A 204 8.90 3.86 -3.22
N PHE A 205 7.87 3.70 -2.40
CA PHE A 205 6.92 2.59 -2.54
C PHE A 205 5.63 2.85 -1.75
N ARG A 206 4.59 2.06 -2.06
CA ARG A 206 3.40 1.92 -1.22
C ARG A 206 3.11 0.45 -0.97
N CYS A 207 2.29 0.17 0.04
CA CYS A 207 1.95 -1.19 0.41
C CYS A 207 0.46 -1.50 0.26
N VAL A 208 0.18 -2.79 0.10
CA VAL A 208 -1.16 -3.39 0.10
C VAL A 208 -1.17 -4.66 0.93
N ALA A 209 -2.35 -5.14 1.29
CA ALA A 209 -2.57 -6.47 1.84
C ALA A 209 -3.94 -7.00 1.39
N ASP A 210 -4.11 -8.32 1.48
CA ASP A 210 -5.44 -8.92 1.45
C ASP A 210 -6.16 -8.51 2.74
N ALA A 211 -7.29 -7.81 2.61
CA ALA A 211 -7.91 -7.10 3.71
C ALA A 211 -8.36 -8.03 4.85
N ALA A 212 -9.03 -9.14 4.52
CA ALA A 212 -9.56 -10.04 5.54
C ALA A 212 -8.46 -10.69 6.40
N PRO A 213 -7.41 -11.34 5.83
CA PRO A 213 -6.30 -11.85 6.61
C PRO A 213 -5.58 -10.78 7.44
N TYR A 214 -5.34 -9.60 6.87
CA TYR A 214 -4.65 -8.50 7.58
C TYR A 214 -5.44 -8.05 8.81
N LEU A 215 -6.74 -7.79 8.65
CA LEU A 215 -7.60 -7.35 9.74
C LEU A 215 -7.82 -8.44 10.79
N MET A 216 -7.83 -9.71 10.40
CA MET A 216 -7.93 -10.82 11.34
C MET A 216 -6.67 -11.06 12.17
N ARG A 217 -5.48 -10.70 11.66
CA ARG A 217 -4.22 -10.86 12.41
C ARG A 217 -4.28 -10.12 13.75
N ASP A 218 -4.83 -8.91 13.74
CA ASP A 218 -4.75 -7.98 14.88
C ASP A 218 -6.10 -7.68 15.54
N TRP A 219 -7.16 -8.42 15.21
CA TRP A 219 -8.51 -8.13 15.71
C TRP A 219 -8.59 -8.12 17.25
N GLN A 220 -7.84 -8.99 17.94
CA GLN A 220 -7.81 -9.06 19.40
C GLN A 220 -7.23 -7.78 20.04
N ARG A 221 -6.33 -7.09 19.33
CA ARG A 221 -5.83 -5.79 19.76
C ARG A 221 -6.93 -4.75 19.72
N HIS A 222 -7.79 -4.79 18.70
CA HIS A 222 -8.95 -3.91 18.62
C HIS A 222 -9.89 -4.08 19.83
N ALA A 223 -10.12 -5.32 20.27
CA ALA A 223 -10.93 -5.60 21.46
C ALA A 223 -10.33 -5.02 22.76
N SER A 224 -9.03 -4.68 22.75
CA SER A 224 -8.29 -4.15 23.89
C SER A 224 -8.04 -2.63 23.80
N LEU A 225 -8.57 -1.94 22.78
CA LEU A 225 -8.41 -0.49 22.61
C LEU A 225 -9.15 0.31 23.69
N THR A 226 -8.59 1.46 24.04
CA THR A 226 -9.31 2.47 24.84
C THR A 226 -10.52 2.99 24.07
N PRO A 227 -11.56 3.54 24.74
CA PRO A 227 -12.73 4.07 24.04
C PRO A 227 -12.40 5.12 22.96
N ALA A 228 -11.40 5.99 23.21
CA ALA A 228 -10.97 6.99 22.24
C ALA A 228 -10.34 6.36 20.99
N LEU A 229 -9.38 5.45 21.17
CA LEU A 229 -8.74 4.74 20.05
C LEU A 229 -9.73 3.85 19.30
N ALA A 230 -10.68 3.23 20.00
CA ALA A 230 -11.75 2.45 19.37
C ALA A 230 -12.67 3.36 18.53
N GLN A 231 -12.89 4.61 18.93
CA GLN A 231 -13.66 5.57 18.14
C GLN A 231 -12.90 6.03 16.90
N GLU A 232 -11.63 6.41 17.03
CA GLU A 232 -10.77 6.78 15.88
C GLU A 232 -10.69 5.64 14.86
N PHE A 233 -10.59 4.41 15.35
CA PHE A 233 -10.60 3.22 14.54
C PHE A 233 -11.94 3.03 13.80
N ARG A 234 -13.07 3.25 14.47
CA ARG A 234 -14.40 3.24 13.83
C ARG A 234 -14.51 4.31 12.77
N ASP A 235 -14.07 5.52 13.06
CA ASP A 235 -14.12 6.65 12.14
C ASP A 235 -13.27 6.36 10.90
N SER A 236 -12.09 5.73 11.07
CA SER A 236 -11.23 5.26 9.99
C SER A 236 -11.94 4.26 9.07
N ILE A 237 -12.63 3.27 9.64
CA ILE A 237 -13.42 2.30 8.87
C ILE A 237 -14.54 3.02 8.09
N LEU A 238 -15.20 4.02 8.68
CA LEU A 238 -16.30 4.73 8.02
C LEU A 238 -15.86 5.52 6.79
N LEU A 239 -14.57 5.84 6.64
CA LEU A 239 -14.00 6.42 5.42
C LEU A 239 -14.01 5.46 4.23
N TRP A 240 -14.14 4.15 4.45
CA TRP A 240 -14.15 3.15 3.37
C TRP A 240 -15.52 3.06 2.68
N LYS A 241 -15.49 2.76 1.38
CA LYS A 241 -16.71 2.58 0.55
C LYS A 241 -17.66 1.57 1.19
N PRO A 242 -18.95 1.91 1.43
CA PRO A 242 -19.87 1.05 2.15
C PRO A 242 -20.08 -0.33 1.50
N THR A 243 -20.11 -0.38 0.17
CA THR A 243 -20.26 -1.63 -0.58
C THR A 243 -19.07 -2.58 -0.36
N LEU A 244 -17.85 -2.04 -0.31
CA LEU A 244 -16.66 -2.83 -0.01
C LEU A 244 -16.63 -3.28 1.45
N ARG A 245 -17.05 -2.42 2.39
CA ARG A 245 -17.18 -2.81 3.81
C ARG A 245 -18.16 -3.97 4.01
N GLN A 246 -19.33 -3.91 3.37
CA GLN A 246 -20.34 -4.99 3.45
C GLN A 246 -19.82 -6.32 2.88
N ARG A 247 -19.11 -6.25 1.75
CA ARG A 247 -18.48 -7.42 1.16
C ARG A 247 -17.37 -7.98 2.07
N LEU A 248 -16.52 -7.11 2.63
CA LEU A 248 -15.47 -7.50 3.58
C LEU A 248 -16.06 -8.13 4.85
N ALA A 249 -17.19 -7.61 5.34
CA ALA A 249 -17.92 -8.20 6.46
C ALA A 249 -18.36 -9.64 6.14
N THR A 250 -18.81 -9.89 4.91
CA THR A 250 -19.19 -11.25 4.44
C THR A 250 -17.96 -12.16 4.30
N GLU A 251 -16.82 -11.64 3.89
CA GLU A 251 -15.54 -12.38 3.86
C GLU A 251 -15.09 -12.75 5.28
N LEU A 252 -15.11 -11.81 6.22
CA LEU A 252 -14.76 -12.05 7.62
C LEU A 252 -15.71 -13.00 8.33
N GLN A 253 -17.02 -12.96 8.05
CA GLN A 253 -17.99 -13.93 8.58
C GLN A 253 -17.66 -15.36 8.15
N ARG A 254 -17.23 -15.56 6.90
CA ARG A 254 -16.83 -16.88 6.39
C ARG A 254 -15.54 -17.39 7.05
N LEU A 255 -14.72 -16.49 7.55
CA LEU A 255 -13.51 -16.79 8.30
C LEU A 255 -13.76 -16.86 9.82
N GLU A 256 -15.02 -16.92 10.24
CA GLU A 256 -15.42 -17.03 11.66
C GLU A 256 -14.89 -15.88 12.52
N ALA A 257 -14.76 -14.68 11.93
CA ALA A 257 -14.39 -13.50 12.68
C ALA A 257 -15.46 -13.14 13.73
N PRO A 258 -15.06 -12.50 14.85
CA PRO A 258 -15.98 -12.16 15.93
C PRO A 258 -17.17 -11.30 15.47
N PRO A 259 -18.39 -11.53 16.01
CA PRO A 259 -19.59 -10.82 15.58
C PRO A 259 -19.49 -9.29 15.70
N GLU A 260 -18.87 -8.79 16.77
CA GLU A 260 -18.63 -7.36 17.00
C GLU A 260 -17.72 -6.76 15.93
N TRP A 261 -16.72 -7.53 15.50
CA TRP A 261 -15.78 -7.14 14.46
C TRP A 261 -16.47 -7.01 13.10
N VAL A 262 -17.32 -7.99 12.77
CA VAL A 262 -18.18 -7.95 11.58
C VAL A 262 -19.19 -6.80 11.63
N ALA A 263 -19.76 -6.51 12.81
CA ALA A 263 -20.75 -5.45 12.99
C ALA A 263 -20.17 -4.06 12.69
N LEU A 264 -18.91 -3.81 13.03
CA LEU A 264 -18.23 -2.54 12.73
C LEU A 264 -18.21 -2.22 11.22
N LEU A 265 -18.01 -3.22 10.38
CA LEU A 265 -18.02 -3.03 8.93
C LEU A 265 -19.44 -2.80 8.36
N LYS A 266 -20.49 -3.18 9.09
CA LYS A 266 -21.89 -3.04 8.66
C LYS A 266 -22.55 -1.72 9.10
N ILE A 267 -21.82 -0.84 9.81
CA ILE A 267 -22.35 0.45 10.26
C ILE A 267 -22.79 1.30 9.04
N PRO A 268 -24.04 1.79 9.00
CA PRO A 268 -24.50 2.72 7.96
C PRO A 268 -23.69 4.01 7.99
N SER A 269 -23.35 4.57 6.82
CA SER A 269 -22.57 5.81 6.71
C SER A 269 -23.26 7.07 7.26
N GLY A 270 -24.48 6.97 7.78
CA GLY A 270 -25.32 8.10 8.21
C GLY A 270 -25.57 8.22 9.71
N LEU A 271 -24.82 7.51 10.58
CA LEU A 271 -25.07 7.53 12.03
C LEU A 271 -24.20 8.52 12.83
N ASN A 272 -23.72 9.60 12.21
CA ASN A 272 -23.13 10.75 12.92
C ASN A 272 -24.05 11.99 12.99
N GLU A 273 -25.33 11.88 12.63
CA GLU A 273 -26.32 12.96 12.85
C GLU A 273 -27.23 12.73 14.08
N ALA A 274 -26.70 12.16 15.15
CA ALA A 274 -27.46 12.03 16.40
C ALA A 274 -26.69 12.57 17.62
N SER A 275 -26.95 13.85 17.89
CA SER A 275 -27.01 14.54 19.19
C SER A 275 -25.82 15.43 19.57
N PRO A 276 -26.06 16.50 20.34
CA PRO A 276 -27.06 17.57 20.20
C PRO A 276 -26.45 18.93 19.84
#